data_AF-A0A932GCH0-F1
#
_entry.id   AF-A0A932GCH0-F1
#
_cell.length_a   1.000
_cell.length_b   1.000
_cell.length_c   1.000
_cell.angle_alpha   90.00
_cell.angle_beta   90.00
_cell.angle_gamma   90.00
#
_symmetry.space_group_name_H-M   'P 1'
#
loop_
_entity.id
_entity.type
_entity.pdbx_description
1 polymer ?
#
loop_
_entity_poly.entity_id
_entity_poly.type
_entity_poly.pdbx_seq_one_letter_code
_entity_poly.pdbx_strand_id
1 'polypeptide(L)'
;MASMTSNSVWDIEAGEIRKPGIVHVVMLALFTGIGIVVGTFGSLAIPIGFVSAFWPGQAVQSIGAIWFGWWGGIAAALFPLISNSLSGSAPLPVSIMYLPGNLLQGMVAAWAFRYFKTDPSLKSQKDWWVWIIFGALLPNAIGAAWGSTTLVAFGLVTQAAQLTTFLGWFIGNTIPTLILGSLVLKFVSPLVVKTKSFCKGLWA
;
A
#
# COMPACT_ATOMS: atom_id res chain seq x y z
N MET A 1 -27.52 15.94 -26.82
CA MET A 1 -26.07 15.96 -26.53
C MET A 1 -25.66 14.55 -26.14
N ALA A 2 -24.82 13.90 -26.93
CA ALA A 2 -24.29 12.59 -26.57
C ALA A 2 -23.41 12.75 -25.33
N SER A 3 -23.83 12.15 -24.22
CA SER A 3 -22.97 11.96 -23.05
C SER A 3 -21.78 11.13 -23.50
N MET A 4 -20.63 11.77 -23.76
CA MET A 4 -19.36 11.05 -23.82
C MET A 4 -19.12 10.50 -22.42
N THR A 5 -19.52 9.25 -22.19
CA THR A 5 -19.09 8.49 -21.02
C THR A 5 -17.58 8.48 -21.06
N SER A 6 -16.95 9.28 -20.19
CA SER A 6 -15.51 9.24 -19.98
C SER A 6 -15.14 7.81 -19.62
N ASN A 7 -14.55 7.06 -20.56
CA ASN A 7 -14.07 5.70 -20.30
C ASN A 7 -13.13 5.74 -19.10
N SER A 8 -13.45 5.01 -18.04
CA SER A 8 -12.57 4.97 -16.88
C SER A 8 -11.34 4.11 -17.24
N VAL A 9 -10.20 4.38 -16.61
CA VAL A 9 -8.96 3.63 -16.85
C VAL A 9 -9.09 2.14 -16.51
N TRP A 10 -10.15 1.75 -15.79
CA TRP A 10 -10.44 0.38 -15.36
C TRP A 10 -11.26 -0.41 -16.37
N ASP A 11 -11.84 0.24 -17.37
CA ASP A 11 -12.73 -0.41 -18.31
C ASP A 11 -11.90 -1.14 -19.38
N ILE A 12 -12.28 -2.39 -19.68
CA ILE A 12 -11.64 -3.20 -20.71
C ILE A 12 -12.29 -2.83 -22.05
N GLU A 13 -11.50 -2.36 -22.99
CA GLU A 13 -11.99 -1.97 -24.31
C GLU A 13 -12.35 -3.20 -25.15
N ALA A 14 -13.23 -3.01 -26.15
CA ALA A 14 -13.62 -4.11 -27.03
C ALA A 14 -12.39 -4.68 -27.76
N GLY A 15 -12.13 -5.98 -27.59
CA GLY A 15 -10.97 -6.67 -28.15
C GLY A 15 -9.68 -6.56 -27.31
N GLU A 16 -9.69 -5.82 -26.21
CA GLU A 16 -8.56 -5.77 -25.28
C GLU A 16 -8.47 -7.06 -24.45
N ILE A 17 -7.34 -7.75 -24.54
CA ILE A 17 -7.06 -8.97 -23.78
C ILE A 17 -6.07 -8.63 -22.66
N ARG A 18 -6.53 -8.73 -21.40
CA ARG A 18 -5.69 -8.62 -20.20
C ARG A 18 -5.48 -10.01 -19.60
N LYS A 19 -4.23 -10.47 -19.58
CA LYS A 19 -3.84 -11.74 -18.95
C LYS A 19 -2.58 -11.55 -18.12
N PRO A 20 -2.46 -12.26 -16.98
CA PRO A 20 -1.22 -12.27 -16.22
C PRO A 20 -0.08 -12.81 -17.07
N GLY A 21 1.13 -12.34 -16.82
CA GLY A 21 2.29 -12.65 -17.63
C GLY A 21 3.58 -12.17 -16.97
N ILE A 22 4.72 -12.41 -17.61
CA ILE A 22 6.04 -12.18 -17.01
C ILE A 22 6.24 -10.75 -16.51
N VAL A 23 5.67 -9.76 -17.19
CA VAL A 23 5.74 -8.35 -16.75
C VAL A 23 5.17 -8.14 -15.35
N HIS A 24 4.13 -8.89 -14.96
CA HIS A 24 3.51 -8.76 -13.64
C HIS A 24 4.38 -9.38 -12.54
N VAL A 25 5.05 -10.50 -12.84
CA VAL A 25 6.04 -11.11 -11.95
C VAL A 25 7.22 -10.17 -11.75
N VAL A 26 7.67 -9.50 -12.81
CA VAL A 26 8.71 -8.46 -12.73
C VAL A 26 8.25 -7.29 -11.86
N MET A 27 7.01 -6.81 -12.00
CA MET A 27 6.49 -5.74 -11.13
C MET A 27 6.39 -6.17 -9.66
N LEU A 28 5.97 -7.40 -9.37
CA LEU A 28 6.00 -7.98 -8.02
C LEU A 28 7.42 -7.93 -7.43
N ALA A 29 8.42 -8.39 -8.17
CA ALA A 29 9.81 -8.39 -7.72
C ALA A 29 10.34 -6.96 -7.50
N LEU A 30 10.08 -6.05 -8.44
CA LEU A 30 10.50 -4.65 -8.35
C LEU A 30 9.86 -3.92 -7.16
N PHE A 31 8.54 -4.05 -6.99
CA PHE A 31 7.85 -3.40 -5.86
C PHE A 31 8.23 -4.02 -4.52
N THR A 32 8.50 -5.33 -4.48
CA THR A 32 9.06 -5.96 -3.28
C THR A 32 10.43 -5.36 -2.97
N GLY A 33 11.34 -5.28 -3.95
CA GLY A 33 12.67 -4.68 -3.77
C GLY A 33 12.63 -3.22 -3.34
N ILE A 34 11.84 -2.38 -4.02
CA ILE A 34 11.63 -0.97 -3.64
C ILE A 34 11.08 -0.88 -2.22
N GLY A 35 10.06 -1.69 -1.90
CA GLY A 35 9.46 -1.74 -0.58
C GLY A 35 10.44 -2.14 0.52
N ILE A 36 11.34 -3.10 0.25
CA ILE A 36 12.39 -3.49 1.21
C ILE A 36 13.27 -2.28 1.52
N VAL A 37 13.77 -1.58 0.49
CA VAL A 37 14.65 -0.43 0.67
C VAL A 37 13.94 0.70 1.41
N VAL A 38 12.80 1.14 0.88
CA VAL A 38 12.02 2.26 1.43
C VAL A 38 11.52 1.96 2.85
N GLY A 39 11.06 0.74 3.08
CA GLY A 39 10.61 0.28 4.40
C GLY A 39 11.74 0.19 5.41
N THR A 40 12.92 -0.32 5.02
CA THR A 40 14.07 -0.45 5.93
C THR A 40 14.58 0.93 6.34
N PHE A 41 14.83 1.82 5.38
CA PHE A 41 15.32 3.17 5.69
C PHE A 41 14.27 4.02 6.41
N GLY A 42 12.99 3.84 6.11
CA GLY A 42 11.90 4.46 6.87
C GLY A 42 11.90 4.05 8.35
N SER A 43 12.06 2.77 8.63
CA SER A 43 12.15 2.27 10.01
C SER A 43 13.35 2.85 10.76
N LEU A 44 14.47 3.05 10.07
CA LEU A 44 15.71 3.58 10.65
C LEU A 44 15.74 5.11 10.80
N ALA A 45 14.92 5.83 10.03
CA ALA A 45 14.97 7.29 9.97
C ALA A 45 14.50 7.95 11.27
N ILE A 46 13.31 7.55 11.79
CA ILE A 46 12.73 8.13 13.00
C ILE A 46 12.08 7.02 13.86
N PRO A 47 12.88 6.19 14.55
CA PRO A 47 12.37 5.09 15.36
C PRO A 47 11.69 5.58 16.64
N ILE A 48 10.55 4.98 16.98
CA ILE A 48 9.83 5.14 18.24
C ILE A 48 9.54 3.74 18.82
N GLY A 49 10.54 3.15 19.46
CA GLY A 49 10.45 1.77 19.95
C GLY A 49 10.28 0.77 18.80
N PHE A 50 9.21 -0.04 18.81
CA PHE A 50 8.90 -1.02 17.77
C PHE A 50 8.19 -0.44 16.54
N VAL A 51 7.92 0.87 16.52
CA VAL A 51 7.27 1.56 15.40
C VAL A 51 8.14 2.69 14.88
N SER A 52 7.83 3.24 13.70
CA SER A 52 8.51 4.40 13.14
C SER A 52 7.55 5.57 13.00
N ALA A 53 8.04 6.78 13.30
CA ALA A 53 7.31 8.03 13.09
C ALA A 53 7.26 8.44 11.61
N PHE A 54 7.99 7.74 10.75
CA PHE A 54 8.05 8.03 9.32
C PHE A 54 8.33 6.75 8.55
N TRP A 55 7.27 6.05 8.14
CA TRP A 55 7.40 4.80 7.41
C TRP A 55 6.74 4.88 6.02
N PRO A 56 7.49 5.31 4.99
CA PRO A 56 6.99 5.45 3.62
C PRO A 56 6.67 4.13 2.92
N GLY A 57 6.99 2.98 3.53
CA GLY A 57 6.65 1.66 2.99
C GLY A 57 5.16 1.52 2.72
N GLN A 58 4.28 2.11 3.53
CA GLN A 58 2.84 1.94 3.32
C GLN A 58 2.34 2.62 2.03
N ALA A 59 2.99 3.70 1.59
CA ALA A 59 2.75 4.27 0.27
C ALA A 59 3.00 3.24 -0.85
N VAL A 60 4.11 2.49 -0.73
CA VAL A 60 4.46 1.42 -1.68
C VAL A 60 3.42 0.31 -1.67
N GLN A 61 2.91 -0.07 -0.48
CA GLN A 61 1.85 -1.08 -0.35
C GLN A 61 0.59 -0.68 -1.12
N SER A 62 0.07 0.52 -0.85
CA SER A 62 -1.17 0.99 -1.47
C SER A 62 -1.00 1.20 -2.97
N ILE A 63 0.06 1.89 -3.39
CA ILE A 63 0.30 2.19 -4.81
C ILE A 63 0.53 0.91 -5.60
N GLY A 64 1.36 0.00 -5.08
CA GLY A 64 1.63 -1.27 -5.74
C GLY A 64 0.34 -2.03 -6.01
N ALA A 65 -0.54 -2.13 -5.00
CA ALA A 65 -1.81 -2.83 -5.14
C ALA A 65 -2.82 -2.08 -6.03
N ILE A 66 -2.86 -0.74 -6.00
CA ILE A 66 -3.65 0.07 -6.93
C ILE A 66 -3.24 -0.25 -8.37
N TRP A 67 -1.94 -0.17 -8.68
CA TRP A 67 -1.43 -0.35 -10.04
C TRP A 67 -1.45 -1.80 -10.52
N PHE A 68 -1.15 -2.76 -9.65
CA PHE A 68 -0.84 -4.14 -10.05
C PHE A 68 -1.73 -5.21 -9.39
N GLY A 69 -2.80 -4.81 -8.70
CA GLY A 69 -3.74 -5.74 -8.07
C GLY A 69 -3.05 -6.67 -7.08
N TRP A 70 -3.29 -7.98 -7.19
CA TRP A 70 -2.68 -9.00 -6.34
C TRP A 70 -1.17 -9.06 -6.44
N TRP A 71 -0.55 -8.72 -7.57
CA TRP A 71 0.90 -8.66 -7.68
C TRP A 71 1.48 -7.60 -6.74
N GLY A 72 0.81 -6.45 -6.65
CA GLY A 72 1.13 -5.41 -5.68
C GLY A 72 0.74 -5.77 -4.25
N GLY A 73 -0.39 -6.46 -4.06
CA GLY A 73 -0.83 -6.94 -2.74
C GLY A 73 0.12 -7.96 -2.13
N ILE A 74 0.61 -8.91 -2.92
CA ILE A 74 1.63 -9.88 -2.50
C ILE A 74 2.92 -9.14 -2.16
N ALA A 75 3.35 -8.19 -2.99
CA ALA A 75 4.51 -7.35 -2.67
C ALA A 75 4.32 -6.63 -1.33
N ALA A 76 3.13 -6.04 -1.11
CA ALA A 76 2.77 -5.33 0.11
C ALA A 76 2.88 -6.21 1.36
N ALA A 77 2.54 -7.49 1.26
CA ALA A 77 2.72 -8.43 2.36
C ALA A 77 4.18 -8.86 2.56
N LEU A 78 4.92 -9.11 1.47
CA LEU A 78 6.24 -9.72 1.52
C LEU A 78 7.36 -8.75 1.93
N PHE A 79 7.40 -7.53 1.38
CA PHE A 79 8.52 -6.65 1.64
C PHE A 79 8.66 -6.24 3.13
N PRO A 80 7.57 -6.02 3.90
CA PRO A 80 7.68 -5.67 5.31
C PRO A 80 8.34 -6.75 6.15
N LEU A 81 8.14 -8.02 5.80
CA LEU A 81 8.79 -9.16 6.48
C LEU A 81 10.32 -9.02 6.45
N ILE A 82 10.84 -8.67 5.28
CA ILE A 82 12.27 -8.51 5.05
C ILE A 82 12.75 -7.17 5.62
N SER A 83 12.04 -6.07 5.38
CA SER A 83 12.46 -4.75 5.86
C SER A 83 12.50 -4.65 7.39
N ASN A 84 11.55 -5.30 8.07
CA ASN A 84 11.52 -5.31 9.53
C ASN A 84 12.70 -6.11 10.11
N SER A 85 13.04 -7.22 9.47
CA SER A 85 14.20 -8.04 9.84
C SER A 85 15.51 -7.27 9.64
N LEU A 86 15.65 -6.55 8.52
CA LEU A 86 16.86 -5.76 8.23
C LEU A 86 17.01 -4.51 9.11
N SER A 87 15.90 -3.86 9.45
CA SER A 87 15.92 -2.66 10.32
C SER A 87 15.94 -2.99 11.81
N GLY A 88 15.71 -4.25 12.19
CA GLY A 88 15.56 -4.66 13.58
C GLY A 88 14.26 -4.18 14.23
N SER A 89 13.29 -3.69 13.46
CA SER A 89 12.04 -3.13 14.00
C SER A 89 11.10 -4.19 14.60
N ALA A 90 11.16 -5.43 14.11
CA ALA A 90 10.41 -6.56 14.68
C ALA A 90 11.12 -7.90 14.41
N PRO A 91 11.13 -8.84 15.38
CA PRO A 91 11.61 -10.20 15.17
C PRO A 91 10.84 -10.93 14.06
N LEU A 92 11.45 -11.96 13.47
CA LEU A 92 10.86 -12.72 12.36
C LEU A 92 9.46 -13.29 12.68
N PRO A 93 9.20 -13.92 13.85
CA PRO A 93 7.86 -14.42 14.17
C PRO A 93 6.78 -13.33 14.20
N VAL A 94 7.12 -12.16 14.73
CA VAL A 94 6.24 -10.99 14.77
C VAL A 94 5.99 -10.45 13.37
N SER A 95 7.05 -10.38 12.55
CA SER A 95 6.95 -9.92 11.17
C SER A 95 6.10 -10.85 10.30
N ILE A 96 6.13 -12.17 10.54
CA ILE A 96 5.22 -13.13 9.89
C ILE A 96 3.77 -12.84 10.30
N MET A 97 3.53 -12.54 11.57
CA MET A 97 2.18 -12.20 12.06
C MET A 97 1.64 -10.89 11.49
N TYR A 98 2.49 -10.00 10.98
CA TYR A 98 2.04 -8.80 10.27
C TYR A 98 1.56 -9.06 8.84
N LEU A 99 1.80 -10.23 8.24
CA LEU A 99 1.44 -10.52 6.85
C LEU A 99 -0.04 -10.20 6.52
N PRO A 100 -1.04 -10.60 7.33
CA PRO A 100 -2.44 -10.27 7.03
C PRO A 100 -2.71 -8.76 7.06
N GLY A 101 -2.18 -8.05 8.07
CA GLY A 101 -2.34 -6.61 8.19
C GLY A 101 -1.68 -5.82 7.06
N ASN A 102 -0.51 -6.26 6.60
CA ASN A 102 0.19 -5.67 5.45
C ASN A 102 -0.53 -5.95 4.12
N LEU A 103 -1.00 -7.18 3.93
CA LEU A 103 -1.79 -7.52 2.74
C LEU A 103 -3.06 -6.64 2.65
N LEU A 104 -3.78 -6.51 3.76
CA LEU A 104 -5.00 -5.68 3.83
C LEU A 104 -4.68 -4.19 3.61
N GLN A 105 -3.58 -3.70 4.17
CA GLN A 105 -3.13 -2.32 3.95
C GLN A 105 -2.97 -1.99 2.46
N GLY A 106 -2.37 -2.90 1.67
CA GLY A 106 -2.30 -2.70 0.21
C GLY A 106 -3.67 -2.89 -0.48
N MET A 107 -4.36 -3.99 -0.18
CA MET A 107 -5.52 -4.44 -0.97
C MET A 107 -6.77 -3.58 -0.79
N VAL A 108 -6.95 -2.91 0.36
CA VAL A 108 -8.07 -1.98 0.58
C VAL A 108 -8.04 -0.83 -0.44
N ALA A 109 -6.86 -0.27 -0.70
CA ALA A 109 -6.69 0.79 -1.69
C ALA A 109 -7.01 0.28 -3.11
N ALA A 110 -6.48 -0.90 -3.45
CA ALA A 110 -6.71 -1.54 -4.75
C ALA A 110 -8.19 -1.82 -5.03
N TRP A 111 -8.91 -2.32 -4.02
CA TRP A 111 -10.35 -2.56 -4.10
C TRP A 111 -11.10 -1.25 -4.30
N ALA A 112 -10.85 -0.23 -3.46
CA ALA A 112 -11.59 1.02 -3.51
C ALA A 112 -11.40 1.75 -4.85
N PHE A 113 -10.18 1.78 -5.39
CA PHE A 113 -9.92 2.44 -6.67
C PHE A 113 -10.68 1.81 -7.84
N ARG A 114 -10.78 0.48 -7.85
CA ARG A 114 -11.55 -0.26 -8.87
C ARG A 114 -13.06 -0.15 -8.65
N TYR A 115 -13.52 -0.30 -7.41
CA TYR A 115 -14.94 -0.24 -7.04
C TYR A 115 -15.55 1.12 -7.34
N PHE A 116 -14.88 2.20 -6.92
CA PHE A 116 -15.32 3.56 -7.19
C PHE A 116 -14.91 4.09 -8.56
N LYS A 117 -14.20 3.30 -9.39
CA LYS A 117 -13.70 3.73 -10.70
C LYS A 117 -12.89 5.02 -10.62
N THR A 118 -12.02 5.12 -9.61
CA THR A 118 -11.18 6.28 -9.30
C THR A 118 -9.96 6.32 -10.20
N ASP A 119 -9.62 7.46 -10.80
CA ASP A 119 -8.41 7.56 -11.62
C ASP A 119 -7.15 7.58 -10.72
N PRO A 120 -6.20 6.63 -10.86
CA PRO A 120 -4.94 6.59 -10.11
C PRO A 120 -4.09 7.87 -10.21
N SER A 121 -4.37 8.73 -11.19
CA SER A 121 -3.66 10.00 -11.41
C SER A 121 -4.27 11.18 -10.64
N LEU A 122 -5.25 10.92 -9.76
CA LEU A 122 -5.88 11.92 -8.88
C LEU A 122 -6.37 13.16 -9.66
N LYS A 123 -7.21 12.94 -10.67
CA LYS A 123 -7.64 13.98 -11.63
C LYS A 123 -8.80 14.82 -11.10
N SER A 124 -9.63 14.23 -10.25
CA SER A 124 -10.84 14.84 -9.69
C SER A 124 -10.80 14.88 -8.17
N GLN A 125 -11.65 15.71 -7.56
CA GLN A 125 -11.78 15.78 -6.11
C GLN A 125 -12.22 14.44 -5.50
N LYS A 126 -13.07 13.68 -6.21
CA LYS A 126 -13.47 12.32 -5.81
C LYS A 126 -12.24 11.40 -5.69
N ASP A 127 -11.33 11.47 -6.65
CA ASP A 127 -10.14 10.62 -6.65
C ASP A 127 -9.26 10.89 -5.43
N TRP A 128 -9.13 12.16 -5.05
CA TRP A 128 -8.44 12.57 -3.84
C TRP A 128 -9.11 12.05 -2.57
N TRP A 129 -10.43 12.14 -2.46
CA TRP A 129 -11.13 11.61 -1.29
C TRP A 129 -11.00 10.10 -1.15
N VAL A 130 -11.11 9.37 -2.27
CA VAL A 130 -10.90 7.92 -2.27
C VAL A 130 -9.47 7.57 -1.87
N TRP A 131 -8.48 8.32 -2.37
CA TRP A 131 -7.08 8.15 -1.97
C TRP A 131 -6.85 8.42 -0.48
N ILE A 132 -7.32 9.56 0.04
CA ILE A 132 -7.13 9.95 1.44
C ILE A 132 -7.77 8.91 2.37
N ILE A 133 -9.02 8.51 2.09
CA ILE A 133 -9.77 7.61 2.97
C ILE A 133 -9.30 6.17 2.80
N PHE A 134 -9.31 5.64 1.58
CA PHE A 134 -9.09 4.21 1.31
C PHE A 134 -7.65 3.86 0.89
N GLY A 135 -6.84 4.85 0.53
CA GLY A 135 -5.42 4.66 0.22
C GLY A 135 -4.47 4.99 1.38
N ALA A 136 -4.87 5.90 2.28
CA ALA A 136 -4.05 6.29 3.42
C ALA A 136 -4.72 5.98 4.77
N LEU A 137 -5.83 6.63 5.12
CA LEU A 137 -6.36 6.58 6.49
C LEU A 137 -6.81 5.16 6.88
N LEU A 138 -7.74 4.57 6.14
CA LEU A 138 -8.30 3.26 6.49
C LEU A 138 -7.24 2.14 6.47
N PRO A 139 -6.39 2.00 5.42
CA PRO A 139 -5.27 1.07 5.46
C PRO A 139 -4.39 1.21 6.69
N ASN A 140 -3.96 2.43 7.00
CA ASN A 140 -3.05 2.66 8.12
C ASN A 140 -3.72 2.41 9.47
N ALA A 141 -5.02 2.64 9.60
CA ALA A 141 -5.77 2.27 10.79
C ALA A 141 -5.81 0.74 10.97
N ILE A 142 -6.06 -0.01 9.89
CA ILE A 142 -6.02 -1.48 9.90
C ILE A 142 -4.62 -1.99 10.28
N GLY A 143 -3.59 -1.44 9.62
CA GLY A 143 -2.19 -1.78 9.88
C GLY A 143 -1.77 -1.51 11.30
N ALA A 144 -2.06 -0.32 11.82
CA ALA A 144 -1.73 0.07 13.19
C ALA A 144 -2.51 -0.74 14.22
N ALA A 145 -3.80 -1.03 13.99
CA ALA A 145 -4.61 -1.85 14.90
C ALA A 145 -4.08 -3.28 14.98
N TRP A 146 -3.83 -3.90 13.81
CA TRP A 146 -3.26 -5.23 13.73
C TRP A 146 -1.85 -5.30 14.32
N GLY A 147 -0.99 -4.35 13.94
CA GLY A 147 0.41 -4.30 14.36
C GLY A 147 0.54 -4.10 15.88
N SER A 148 -0.17 -3.11 16.43
CA SER A 148 -0.15 -2.85 17.88
C SER A 148 -0.72 -4.02 18.69
N THR A 149 -1.80 -4.66 18.23
CA THR A 149 -2.36 -5.86 18.87
C THR A 149 -1.38 -7.03 18.82
N THR A 150 -0.69 -7.21 17.69
CA THR A 150 0.33 -8.25 17.56
C THR A 150 1.50 -8.00 18.51
N LEU A 151 1.97 -6.76 18.66
CA LEU A 151 3.02 -6.42 19.62
C LEU A 151 2.61 -6.74 21.07
N VAL A 152 1.35 -6.47 21.44
CA VAL A 152 0.81 -6.84 22.75
C VAL A 152 0.73 -8.36 22.91
N ALA A 153 0.24 -9.08 21.90
CA ALA A 153 0.11 -10.54 21.94
C ALA A 153 1.46 -11.26 22.10
N PHE A 154 2.55 -10.67 21.58
CA PHE A 154 3.90 -11.19 21.74
C PHE A 154 4.63 -10.66 22.99
N GLY A 155 3.96 -9.86 23.82
CA GLY A 155 4.55 -9.30 25.04
C GLY A 155 5.63 -8.24 24.81
N LEU A 156 5.73 -7.69 23.59
CA LEU A 156 6.70 -6.65 23.23
C LEU A 156 6.23 -5.26 23.67
N VAL A 157 4.91 -5.06 23.75
CA VAL A 157 4.28 -3.82 24.21
C VAL A 157 3.23 -4.17 25.26
N THR A 158 3.11 -3.36 26.32
CA THR A 158 2.08 -3.57 27.33
C THR A 158 0.70 -3.17 26.81
N GLN A 159 -0.36 -3.78 27.33
CA GLN A 159 -1.75 -3.40 27.00
C GLN A 159 -2.00 -1.90 27.22
N ALA A 160 -1.39 -1.31 28.26
CA ALA A 160 -1.48 0.12 28.56
C ALA A 160 -0.81 1.01 27.51
N ALA A 161 0.25 0.54 26.85
CA ALA A 161 0.96 1.28 25.81
C ALA A 161 0.37 1.08 24.41
N GLN A 162 -0.58 0.16 24.22
CA GLN A 162 -1.11 -0.20 22.91
C GLN A 162 -1.67 1.01 22.14
N LEU A 163 -2.41 1.90 22.81
CA LEU A 163 -2.97 3.09 22.15
C LEU A 163 -1.88 4.04 21.66
N THR A 164 -0.84 4.26 22.46
CA THR A 164 0.31 5.08 22.05
C THR A 164 1.04 4.46 20.88
N THR A 165 1.25 3.14 20.89
CA THR A 165 1.84 2.39 19.77
C THR A 165 0.98 2.47 18.51
N PHE A 166 -0.34 2.33 18.65
CA PHE A 166 -1.30 2.48 17.57
C PHE A 166 -1.19 3.88 16.94
N LEU A 167 -1.23 4.94 17.76
CA LEU A 167 -1.17 6.32 17.26
C LEU A 167 0.16 6.63 16.58
N GLY A 168 1.28 6.20 17.18
CA GLY A 168 2.61 6.37 16.60
C GLY A 168 2.73 5.69 15.23
N TRP A 169 2.27 4.45 15.12
CA TRP A 169 2.25 3.70 13.86
C TRP A 169 1.30 4.35 12.83
N PHE A 170 0.08 4.67 13.25
CA PHE A 170 -0.94 5.24 12.39
C PHE A 170 -0.47 6.55 11.76
N ILE A 171 0.02 7.48 12.59
CA ILE A 171 0.54 8.78 12.14
C ILE A 171 1.79 8.56 11.29
N GLY A 172 2.71 7.73 11.77
CA GLY A 172 4.00 7.49 11.13
C GLY A 172 3.90 6.86 9.75
N ASN A 173 2.85 6.10 9.47
CA ASN A 173 2.57 5.60 8.13
C ASN A 173 1.69 6.55 7.31
N THR A 174 0.68 7.17 7.92
CA THR A 174 -0.31 7.99 7.20
C THR A 174 0.32 9.22 6.57
N ILE A 175 1.14 9.95 7.32
CA ILE A 175 1.77 11.19 6.84
C ILE A 175 2.65 10.95 5.59
N PRO A 176 3.65 10.05 5.62
CA PRO A 176 4.45 9.79 4.42
C PRO A 176 3.62 9.22 3.28
N THR A 177 2.57 8.45 3.56
CA THR A 177 1.66 7.95 2.53
C THR A 177 0.92 9.07 1.84
N LEU A 178 0.31 9.98 2.59
CA LEU A 178 -0.38 11.12 2.02
C LEU A 178 0.57 12.02 1.24
N ILE A 179 1.79 12.25 1.70
CA ILE A 179 2.73 13.12 1.00
C ILE A 179 3.32 12.41 -0.22
N LEU A 180 4.11 11.37 -0.01
CA LEU A 180 4.84 10.69 -1.07
C LEU A 180 3.92 9.91 -1.99
N GLY A 181 2.91 9.25 -1.43
CA GLY A 181 1.96 8.48 -2.21
C GLY A 181 1.13 9.35 -3.13
N SER A 182 0.70 10.54 -2.68
CA SER A 182 0.00 11.49 -3.54
C SER A 182 0.89 11.99 -4.69
N LEU A 183 2.16 12.30 -4.41
CA LEU A 183 3.11 12.73 -5.45
C LEU A 183 3.30 11.63 -6.50
N VAL A 184 3.56 10.39 -6.06
CA VAL A 184 3.75 9.26 -6.97
C VAL A 184 2.48 8.99 -7.78
N LEU A 185 1.32 8.94 -7.14
CA LEU A 185 0.05 8.75 -7.85
C LEU A 185 -0.20 9.89 -8.86
N LYS A 186 -0.04 11.15 -8.44
CA LYS A 186 -0.33 12.30 -9.30
C LYS A 186 0.55 12.36 -10.55
N PHE A 187 1.84 12.08 -10.40
CA PHE A 187 2.82 12.31 -11.47
C PHE A 187 3.24 11.03 -12.22
N VAL A 188 3.20 9.86 -11.57
CA VAL A 188 3.67 8.60 -12.16
C VAL A 188 2.52 7.75 -12.70
N SER A 189 1.33 7.77 -12.07
CA SER A 189 0.18 7.01 -12.58
C SER A 189 -0.18 7.32 -14.03
N PRO A 190 -0.12 8.58 -14.54
CA PRO A 190 -0.37 8.85 -15.97
C PRO A 190 0.50 8.05 -16.94
N LEU A 191 1.68 7.62 -16.50
CA LEU A 191 2.59 6.76 -17.26
C LEU A 191 2.21 5.29 -17.07
N VAL A 192 1.99 4.86 -15.83
CA VAL A 192 1.73 3.46 -15.49
C VAL A 192 0.43 2.96 -16.11
N VAL A 193 -0.65 3.74 -16.07
CA VAL A 193 -1.98 3.31 -16.57
C VAL A 193 -2.00 3.01 -18.07
N LYS A 194 -1.01 3.50 -18.83
CA LYS A 194 -0.86 3.26 -20.28
C LYS A 194 -0.10 1.97 -20.60
N THR A 195 0.45 1.30 -19.58
CA THR A 195 1.29 0.11 -19.76
C THR A 195 0.46 -1.17 -19.73
N LYS A 196 1.06 -2.27 -20.22
CA LYS A 196 0.49 -3.61 -20.12
C LYS A 196 0.57 -4.21 -18.71
N SER A 197 1.40 -3.65 -17.82
CA SER A 197 1.51 -4.14 -16.45
C SER A 197 0.43 -3.59 -15.53
N PHE A 198 -0.16 -2.44 -15.86
CA PHE A 198 -1.30 -1.91 -15.10
C PHE A 198 -2.46 -2.89 -15.14
N CYS A 199 -2.90 -3.31 -13.96
CA CYS A 199 -3.95 -4.29 -13.78
C CYS A 199 -5.31 -3.60 -13.74
N LYS A 200 -6.12 -3.76 -14.79
CA LYS A 200 -7.50 -3.23 -14.79
C LYS A 200 -8.39 -4.04 -13.84
N GLY A 201 -8.21 -5.37 -13.82
CA GLY A 201 -8.73 -6.29 -12.82
C GLY A 201 -7.75 -6.53 -11.66
N LEU A 202 -7.91 -7.66 -10.97
CA LEU A 202 -7.06 -8.00 -9.82
C LEU A 202 -5.75 -8.70 -10.21
N TRP A 203 -5.66 -9.31 -11.39
CA TRP A 203 -4.47 -10.06 -11.83
C TRP A 203 -3.88 -9.55 -13.16
N ALA A 204 -4.66 -8.80 -13.94
CA ALA A 204 -4.31 -8.10 -15.18
C ALA A 204 -5.39 -7.07 -15.51
#